data_AF-A0A350PDD2-F1
#
_entry.id   AF-A0A350PDD2-F1
#
_cell.length_a   1.000
_cell.length_b   1.000
_cell.length_c   1.000
_cell.angle_alpha   90.00
_cell.angle_beta   90.00
_cell.angle_gamma   90.00
#
_symmetry.space_group_name_H-M   'P 1'
#
loop_
_entity.id
_entity.type
_entity.pdbx_description
1 polymer ?
#
loop_
_entity_poly.entity_id
_entity_poly.type
_entity_poly.pdbx_seq_one_letter_code
_entity_poly.pdbx_strand_id
1 'polypeptide(L)'
;HGIDSVNYLTNDGLFDIEKLPEELVIIGGGPIGTEMSQAFSNLGSKVTVIDMAESIMVNDDPELTEILFKELKKQDIHYELGASVISVSEA
;
A
#
# COMPACT_ATOMS: atom_id res chain seq x y z
N HIS A 1 -16.98 -0.62 -10.88
CA HIS A 1 -15.79 -0.17 -10.15
C HIS A 1 -14.47 -0.50 -10.86
N GLY A 2 -14.48 -1.13 -12.05
CA GLY A 2 -13.31 -1.21 -12.95
C GLY A 2 -12.19 -2.17 -12.55
N ILE A 3 -12.21 -2.67 -11.31
CA ILE A 3 -11.21 -3.63 -10.82
C ILE A 3 -11.15 -4.94 -11.64
N ASP A 4 -12.30 -5.42 -12.12
CA ASP A 4 -12.39 -6.64 -12.94
C ASP A 4 -11.87 -6.46 -14.37
N SER A 5 -11.64 -5.21 -14.80
CA SER A 5 -11.21 -4.86 -16.16
C SER A 5 -9.76 -4.40 -16.23
N VAL A 6 -9.04 -4.41 -15.11
CA VAL A 6 -7.62 -4.05 -15.05
C VAL A 6 -6.82 -5.25 -14.57
N ASN A 7 -5.56 -5.35 -15.00
CA ASN A 7 -4.63 -6.28 -14.40
C ASN A 7 -4.21 -5.75 -13.02
N TYR A 8 -4.45 -6.52 -11.97
CA TYR A 8 -4.01 -6.21 -10.62
C TYR A 8 -3.35 -7.43 -9.98
N LEU A 9 -2.56 -7.18 -8.95
CA LEU A 9 -1.92 -8.21 -8.14
C LEU A 9 -2.59 -8.26 -6.78
N THR A 10 -2.65 -9.46 -6.21
CA THR A 10 -2.94 -9.67 -4.79
C THR A 10 -1.65 -10.02 -4.06
N ASN A 11 -1.71 -10.17 -2.74
CA ASN A 11 -0.60 -10.68 -1.95
C ASN A 11 -0.06 -12.04 -2.45
N ASP A 12 -0.90 -12.84 -3.12
CA ASP A 12 -0.50 -14.15 -3.66
C ASP A 12 0.38 -14.00 -4.91
N GLY A 13 0.03 -13.10 -5.84
CA GLY A 13 0.74 -12.92 -7.11
C GLY A 13 1.85 -11.86 -7.07
N LEU A 14 1.92 -11.05 -6.01
CA LEU A 14 2.90 -9.96 -5.90
C LEU A 14 4.35 -10.46 -5.79
N PHE A 15 4.56 -11.64 -5.22
CA PHE A 15 5.90 -12.23 -5.08
C PHE A 15 6.43 -12.89 -6.35
N ASP A 16 5.56 -13.14 -7.33
CA ASP A 16 5.90 -13.81 -8.59
C ASP A 16 6.35 -12.83 -9.69
N ILE A 17 6.37 -11.53 -9.40
CA ILE A 17 6.79 -10.53 -10.37
C ILE A 17 8.30 -10.65 -10.67
N GLU A 18 8.66 -10.67 -11.95
CA GLU A 18 10.06 -10.78 -12.37
C GLU A 18 10.79 -9.42 -12.39
N LYS A 19 10.03 -8.32 -12.38
CA LYS A 19 10.54 -6.96 -12.48
C LYS A 19 9.99 -6.11 -11.35
N LEU A 20 10.86 -5.35 -10.72
CA LEU A 20 10.47 -4.34 -9.75
C LEU A 20 9.70 -3.23 -10.49
N PRO A 21 8.46 -2.90 -10.06
CA PRO A 21 7.71 -1.80 -10.65
C PRO A 21 8.35 -0.46 -10.26
N GLU A 22 8.43 0.49 -11.20
CA GLU A 22 8.90 1.85 -10.88
C GLU A 22 7.95 2.56 -9.91
N GLU A 23 6.64 2.33 -10.08
CA GLU A 23 5.58 2.90 -9.25
C GLU A 23 4.58 1.79 -8.87
N LEU A 24 4.22 1.74 -7.58
CA LEU A 24 3.32 0.73 -7.03
C LEU A 24 2.23 1.41 -6.19
N VAL A 25 0.97 1.15 -6.53
CA VAL A 25 -0.18 1.55 -5.70
C VAL A 25 -0.68 0.33 -4.94
N ILE A 26 -0.80 0.46 -3.62
CA ILE A 26 -1.36 -0.53 -2.73
C ILE A 26 -2.70 0.00 -2.20
N ILE A 27 -3.76 -0.79 -2.36
CA ILE A 27 -5.08 -0.49 -1.80
C ILE A 27 -5.23 -1.28 -0.50
N GLY A 28 -5.22 -0.59 0.63
CA GLY A 28 -5.27 -1.14 1.98
C GLY A 28 -3.95 -0.96 2.75
N GLY A 29 -4.04 -0.32 3.91
CA GLY A 29 -3.01 -0.07 4.92
C GLY A 29 -3.10 -0.99 6.13
N GLY A 30 -3.69 -2.19 5.97
CA GLY A 30 -3.60 -3.27 6.95
C GLY A 30 -2.17 -3.86 7.04
N PRO A 31 -1.97 -4.93 7.83
CA PRO A 31 -0.63 -5.51 8.04
C PRO A 31 0.10 -5.88 6.74
N ILE A 32 -0.56 -6.64 5.85
CA ILE A 32 0.01 -7.06 4.57
C ILE A 32 0.36 -5.85 3.69
N GLY A 33 -0.56 -4.90 3.55
CA GLY A 33 -0.31 -3.70 2.73
C GLY A 33 0.84 -2.86 3.28
N THR A 34 0.95 -2.77 4.61
CA THR A 34 2.05 -2.08 5.29
C THR A 34 3.40 -2.77 5.04
N GLU A 35 3.47 -4.09 5.24
CA GLU A 35 4.68 -4.88 4.99
C GLU A 35 5.14 -4.78 3.52
N MET A 36 4.21 -4.92 2.58
CA MET A 36 4.51 -4.81 1.15
C MET A 36 4.93 -3.39 0.77
N SER A 37 4.30 -2.36 1.35
CA SER A 37 4.67 -0.98 1.07
C SER A 37 6.11 -0.67 1.45
N GLN A 38 6.54 -1.15 2.63
CA GLN A 38 7.91 -1.03 3.09
C GLN A 38 8.88 -1.86 2.24
N ALA A 39 8.54 -3.12 1.96
CA ALA A 39 9.40 -4.00 1.18
C ALA A 39 9.70 -3.41 -0.21
N PHE A 40 8.68 -2.97 -0.92
CA PHE A 40 8.82 -2.41 -2.26
C PHE A 40 9.49 -1.04 -2.28
N SER A 41 9.23 -0.19 -1.28
CA SER A 41 9.97 1.07 -1.15
C SER A 41 11.47 0.82 -0.93
N ASN A 42 11.83 -0.12 -0.04
CA ASN A 42 13.22 -0.49 0.21
C ASN A 42 13.93 -1.08 -1.03
N LEU A 43 13.18 -1.76 -1.90
CA LEU A 43 13.71 -2.27 -3.17
C LEU A 43 13.86 -1.17 -4.24
N GLY A 44 13.22 -0.01 -4.05
CA GLY A 44 13.35 1.18 -4.89
C GLY A 44 12.10 1.56 -5.68
N SER A 45 10.96 0.92 -5.46
CA SER A 45 9.68 1.35 -6.04
C SER A 45 9.18 2.62 -5.36
N LYS A 46 8.58 3.53 -6.11
CA LYS A 46 7.77 4.60 -5.51
C LYS A 46 6.43 4.01 -5.09
N VAL A 47 6.15 4.00 -3.78
CA VAL A 47 4.95 3.37 -3.25
C VAL A 47 3.93 4.40 -2.81
N THR A 48 2.67 4.21 -3.20
CA THR A 48 1.51 4.91 -2.64
C THR A 48 0.56 3.90 -2.01
N VAL A 49 0.17 4.13 -0.76
CA VAL A 49 -0.84 3.34 -0.04
C VAL A 49 -2.12 4.16 0.08
N ILE A 50 -3.25 3.60 -0.34
CA ILE A 50 -4.58 4.21 -0.22
C ILE A 50 -5.42 3.36 0.74
N ASP A 51 -5.95 3.96 1.80
CA ASP A 51 -6.89 3.29 2.72
C ASP A 51 -8.04 4.23 3.11
N MET A 52 -9.22 3.65 3.31
CA MET A 52 -10.40 4.36 3.82
C MET A 52 -10.27 4.72 5.31
N ALA A 53 -9.43 4.01 6.05
CA ALA A 53 -9.12 4.32 7.44
C ALA A 53 -8.23 5.55 7.55
N GLU A 54 -8.37 6.28 8.66
CA GLU A 54 -7.56 7.47 9.00
C GLU A 54 -6.13 7.09 9.47
N SER A 55 -5.88 5.81 9.76
CA SER A 55 -4.60 5.30 10.23
C SER A 55 -4.32 3.91 9.63
N ILE A 56 -3.03 3.53 9.56
CA ILE A 56 -2.64 2.17 9.20
C ILE A 56 -2.97 1.20 10.34
N MET A 57 -3.09 -0.09 10.01
CA MET A 57 -3.19 -1.18 10.99
C MET A 57 -4.24 -0.93 12.08
N VAL A 58 -5.45 -0.48 11.71
CA VAL A 58 -6.52 -0.06 12.64
C VAL A 58 -6.97 -1.11 13.66
N ASN A 59 -6.65 -2.38 13.44
CA ASN A 59 -7.01 -3.48 14.33
C ASN A 59 -5.92 -3.78 15.36
N ASP A 60 -4.77 -3.12 15.27
CA ASP A 60 -3.63 -3.26 16.17
C ASP A 60 -3.59 -2.11 17.18
N ASP A 61 -2.65 -2.18 18.14
CA ASP A 61 -2.51 -1.16 19.19
C ASP A 61 -2.18 0.22 18.59
N PRO A 62 -2.99 1.26 18.84
CA PRO A 62 -2.83 2.57 18.20
C PRO A 62 -1.52 3.28 18.59
N GLU A 63 -1.00 3.06 19.80
CA GLU A 63 0.27 3.67 20.21
C GLU A 63 1.44 3.05 19.45
N LEU A 64 1.40 1.72 19.23
CA LEU A 64 2.43 1.01 18.46
C LEU A 64 2.36 1.35 16.98
N THR A 65 1.16 1.41 16.40
CA THR A 65 0.99 1.74 14.98
C THR A 65 1.36 3.19 14.68
N GLU A 66 1.17 4.13 15.62
CA GLU A 66 1.64 5.51 15.46
C GLU A 66 3.18 5.60 15.41
N ILE A 67 3.87 4.83 16.25
CA ILE A 67 5.34 4.75 16.24
C ILE A 67 5.81 4.16 14.90
N LEU A 68 5.21 3.05 14.48
CA LEU A 68 5.51 2.41 13.20
C LEU A 68 5.30 3.38 12.03
N PHE A 69 4.15 4.06 12.00
CA PHE A 69 3.81 4.99 10.93
C PHE A 69 4.79 6.15 10.82
N LYS A 70 5.29 6.67 11.96
CA LYS A 70 6.35 7.70 11.98
C LYS A 70 7.65 7.21 11.34
N GLU A 71 8.01 5.94 11.52
CA GLU A 71 9.19 5.36 10.87
C GLU A 71 8.96 5.12 9.38
N LEU A 72 7.78 4.62 9.00
CA LEU A 72 7.43 4.37 7.60
C LEU A 72 7.39 5.64 6.75
N LYS A 73 6.94 6.76 7.32
CA LYS A 73 6.98 8.07 6.64
C LYS A 73 8.39 8.55 6.27
N LYS A 74 9.43 8.00 6.89
CA LYS A 74 10.83 8.31 6.54
C LYS A 74 11.34 7.51 5.34
N GLN A 75 10.56 6.53 4.87
CA GLN A 75 10.97 5.57 3.84
C GLN A 75 10.34 5.89 2.48
N ASP A 76 10.08 7.16 2.17
CA ASP A 76 9.51 7.62 0.89
C ASP A 76 8.22 6.90 0.43
N ILE A 77 7.44 6.39 1.40
CA ILE A 77 6.11 5.81 1.14
C ILE A 77 5.07 6.93 1.26
N HIS A 78 4.29 7.12 0.19
CA HIS A 78 3.17 8.05 0.20
C HIS A 78 1.91 7.38 0.76
N TYR A 79 1.15 8.10 1.57
CA TYR A 79 -0.06 7.58 2.22
C TYR A 79 -1.24 8.52 1.97
N GLU A 80 -2.29 7.98 1.37
CA GLU A 80 -3.60 8.61 1.21
C GLU A 80 -4.60 7.87 2.11
N LEU A 81 -4.69 8.34 3.35
CA LEU A 81 -5.58 7.79 4.38
C LEU A 81 -6.90 8.58 4.43
N GLY A 82 -7.97 7.95 4.93
CA GLY A 82 -9.31 8.53 4.90
C GLY A 82 -9.90 8.60 3.47
N ALA A 83 -9.33 7.85 2.52
CA ALA A 83 -9.66 7.93 1.10
C ALA A 83 -10.30 6.64 0.60
N SER A 84 -11.46 6.75 -0.04
CA SER A 84 -12.14 5.60 -0.65
C SER A 84 -11.82 5.50 -2.14
N VAL A 85 -11.40 4.30 -2.58
CA VAL A 85 -11.20 4.01 -4.00
C VAL A 85 -12.56 3.79 -4.68
N ILE A 86 -12.93 4.68 -5.59
CA ILE A 86 -14.23 4.64 -6.28
C ILE A 86 -14.18 3.81 -7.57
N SER A 87 -13.07 3.88 -8.29
CA SER A 87 -12.86 3.16 -9.55
C SER A 87 -11.37 3.01 -9.85
N VAL A 88 -11.04 1.95 -10.58
CA VAL A 88 -9.72 1.75 -11.18
C VAL A 88 -9.90 1.58 -12.69
N SER A 89 -8.97 2.10 -13.50
CA SER A 89 -8.96 1.96 -14.95
C SER A 89 -7.53 1.87 -15.48
N GLU A 90 -7.33 1.27 -16.65
CA GLU A 90 -6.07 1.40 -17.39
C GLU A 90 -5.89 2.85 -17.87
N ALA A 91 -4.64 3.25 -18.08
CA ALA A 91 -4.28 4.58 -18.57
C ALA A 91 -4.55 4.75 -20.07
#